data_AF-A0A8J6NU99-F1
#
_entry.id   AF-A0A8J6NU99-F1
#
_cell.length_a   1.000
_cell.length_b   1.000
_cell.length_c   1.000
_cell.angle_alpha   90.00
_cell.angle_beta   90.00
_cell.angle_gamma   90.00
#
_symmetry.space_group_name_H-M   'P 1'
#
loop_
_entity.id
_entity.type
_entity.pdbx_description
1 polymer ?
#
loop_
_entity_poly.entity_id
_entity_poly.type
_entity_poly.pdbx_seq_one_letter_code
_entity_poly.pdbx_strand_id
1 'polypeptide(L)'
;METSQKEKAAIEKAGADLFDFAVDREDVKALMAYLPQEADINRVTVEYELQILKIISVGWSISYYLENVSYKNQLVRLYWNAVYEFSQSISATTGLMTGHDIDYFQILKERLDMYLNALNKKPDTHDPVVVIGPEFARICGNINDVFTVMTGSRMFTATIGAVKEYLKPKT
;
A
#
# COMPACT_ATOMS: atom_id res chain seq x y z
N MET A 1 9.07 26.61 22.55
CA MET A 1 7.86 25.78 22.71
C MET A 1 6.99 25.77 21.45
N GLU A 2 6.79 26.90 20.76
CA GLU A 2 5.96 26.96 19.53
C GLU A 2 6.48 26.12 18.35
N THR A 3 7.81 26.04 18.14
CA THR A 3 8.41 25.28 17.03
C THR A 3 8.13 23.77 17.14
N SER A 4 8.27 23.22 18.34
CA SER A 4 8.04 21.79 18.61
C SER A 4 6.56 21.38 18.47
N GLN A 5 5.62 22.28 18.79
CA GLN A 5 4.19 22.03 18.57
C GLN A 5 3.82 22.05 17.07
N LYS A 6 4.39 22.97 16.29
CA LYS A 6 4.18 23.03 14.84
C LYS A 6 4.73 21.79 14.13
N GLU A 7 5.93 21.34 14.52
CA GLU A 7 6.53 20.11 13.99
C GLU A 7 5.66 18.88 14.30
N LYS A 8 5.17 18.76 15.53
CA LYS A 8 4.28 17.66 15.91
C LYS A 8 2.98 17.66 15.10
N ALA A 9 2.34 18.82 14.94
CA ALA A 9 1.12 18.96 14.14
C ALA A 9 1.36 18.63 12.65
N ALA A 10 2.54 18.98 12.11
CA ALA A 10 2.90 18.64 10.74
C ALA A 10 3.06 17.12 10.55
N ILE A 11 3.66 16.42 11.52
CA ILE A 11 3.81 14.96 11.48
C ILE A 11 2.44 14.26 11.61
N GLU A 12 1.57 14.76 12.49
CA GLU A 12 0.19 14.25 12.63
C GLU A 12 -0.60 14.41 11.34
N LYS A 13 -0.54 15.59 10.73
CA LYS A 13 -1.15 15.84 9.42
C LYS A 13 -0.59 14.94 8.33
N ALA A 14 0.73 14.76 8.28
CA ALA A 14 1.36 13.85 7.32
C ALA A 14 0.87 12.40 7.46
N GLY A 15 0.67 11.93 8.69
CA GLY A 15 0.10 10.60 8.94
C GLY A 15 -1.31 10.47 8.39
N ALA A 16 -2.17 11.46 8.63
CA ALA A 16 -3.53 11.50 8.13
C ALA A 16 -3.59 11.60 6.59
N ASP A 17 -2.88 12.55 5.99
CA ASP A 17 -2.86 12.76 4.54
C ASP A 17 -2.38 11.48 3.79
N LEU A 18 -1.35 10.79 4.31
CA LEU A 18 -0.85 9.55 3.72
C LEU A 18 -1.80 8.37 3.92
N PHE A 19 -2.52 8.32 5.05
CA PHE A 19 -3.57 7.34 5.26
C PHE A 19 -4.75 7.55 4.29
N ASP A 20 -5.24 8.78 4.18
CA ASP A 20 -6.34 9.13 3.26
C ASP A 20 -5.97 8.79 1.81
N PHE A 21 -4.74 9.13 1.41
CA PHE A 21 -4.21 8.71 0.11
C PHE A 21 -4.20 7.19 -0.06
N ALA A 22 -3.78 6.44 0.96
CA ALA A 22 -3.68 4.98 0.90
C ALA A 22 -5.03 4.28 0.75
N VAL A 23 -6.07 4.75 1.42
CA VAL A 23 -7.42 4.15 1.40
C VAL A 23 -8.30 4.69 0.27
N ASP A 24 -7.91 5.80 -0.36
CA ASP A 24 -8.57 6.31 -1.54
C ASP A 24 -8.51 5.30 -2.71
N ARG A 25 -9.64 5.18 -3.42
CA ARG A 25 -9.86 4.20 -4.48
C ARG A 25 -9.73 4.75 -5.89
N GLU A 26 -9.41 6.04 -6.10
CA GLU A 26 -9.34 6.63 -7.43
C GLU A 26 -8.29 5.95 -8.30
N ASP A 27 -7.07 5.74 -7.77
CA ASP A 27 -6.00 5.06 -8.48
C ASP A 27 -6.35 3.61 -8.83
N VAL A 28 -7.03 2.90 -7.91
CA VAL A 28 -7.49 1.52 -8.13
C VAL A 28 -8.49 1.49 -9.28
N LYS A 29 -9.50 2.36 -9.25
CA LYS A 29 -10.52 2.46 -10.31
C LYS A 29 -9.90 2.82 -11.66
N ALA A 30 -8.97 3.77 -11.68
CA ALA A 30 -8.27 4.17 -12.90
C ALA A 30 -7.50 2.99 -13.51
N LEU A 31 -6.73 2.26 -12.72
CA LEU A 31 -5.99 1.08 -13.20
C LEU A 31 -6.93 -0.03 -13.69
N MET A 32 -8.02 -0.29 -12.96
CA MET A 32 -9.03 -1.28 -13.36
C MET A 32 -9.71 -0.93 -14.69
N ALA A 33 -9.89 0.36 -14.99
CA ALA A 33 -10.45 0.83 -16.25
C ALA A 33 -9.51 0.62 -17.45
N TYR A 34 -8.19 0.59 -17.22
CA TYR A 34 -7.19 0.33 -18.27
C TYR A 34 -6.90 -1.16 -18.52
N LEU A 35 -7.41 -2.06 -17.68
CA LEU A 35 -7.27 -3.51 -17.89
C LEU A 35 -8.16 -3.95 -19.08
N PRO A 36 -7.62 -4.67 -20.07
CA PRO A 36 -8.41 -5.22 -21.19
C PRO A 36 -9.56 -6.10 -20.71
N GLN A 37 -10.74 -5.98 -21.33
CA GLN A 37 -11.91 -6.79 -20.95
C GLN A 37 -11.70 -8.28 -21.23
N GLU A 38 -10.86 -8.58 -22.21
CA GLU A 38 -10.51 -9.91 -22.70
C GLU A 38 -9.41 -10.58 -21.85
N ALA A 39 -8.85 -9.89 -20.86
CA ALA A 39 -7.87 -10.46 -19.96
C ALA A 39 -8.50 -11.59 -19.13
N ASP A 40 -7.88 -12.76 -19.13
CA ASP A 40 -8.30 -13.93 -18.35
C ASP A 40 -7.89 -13.76 -16.87
N ILE A 41 -8.58 -12.84 -16.20
CA ILE A 41 -8.28 -12.41 -14.83
C ILE A 41 -9.55 -12.28 -14.00
N ASN A 42 -9.46 -12.63 -12.72
CA ASN A 42 -10.51 -12.30 -11.77
C ASN A 42 -10.41 -10.82 -11.38
N ARG A 43 -11.22 -9.98 -12.04
CA ARG A 43 -11.23 -8.53 -11.81
C ARG A 43 -11.53 -8.14 -10.36
N VAL A 44 -12.37 -8.89 -9.65
CA VAL A 44 -12.67 -8.63 -8.24
C VAL A 44 -11.43 -8.87 -7.38
N THR A 45 -10.70 -9.96 -7.64
CA THR A 45 -9.43 -10.25 -6.96
C THR A 45 -8.39 -9.18 -7.27
N VAL A 46 -8.24 -8.78 -8.54
CA VAL A 46 -7.27 -7.75 -8.92
C VAL A 46 -7.58 -6.41 -8.25
N GLU A 47 -8.84 -5.98 -8.24
CA GLU A 47 -9.25 -4.74 -7.57
C GLU A 47 -8.96 -4.78 -6.05
N TYR A 48 -9.28 -5.91 -5.41
CA TYR A 48 -9.03 -6.11 -3.99
C TYR A 48 -7.54 -6.09 -3.64
N GLU A 49 -6.73 -6.84 -4.39
CA GLU A 49 -5.29 -6.90 -4.17
C GLU A 49 -4.61 -5.58 -4.54
N LEU A 50 -5.12 -4.80 -5.49
CA LEU A 50 -4.60 -3.45 -5.80
C LEU A 50 -4.77 -2.52 -4.60
N GLN A 51 -5.92 -2.56 -3.93
CA GLN A 51 -6.16 -1.75 -2.74
C GLN A 51 -5.21 -2.15 -1.60
N ILE A 52 -5.02 -3.45 -1.37
CA ILE A 52 -4.05 -3.94 -0.38
C ILE A 52 -2.64 -3.48 -0.75
N LEU A 53 -2.23 -3.65 -2.01
CA LEU A 53 -0.93 -3.25 -2.50
C LEU A 53 -0.69 -1.76 -2.27
N LYS A 54 -1.66 -0.89 -2.56
CA LYS A 54 -1.57 0.56 -2.31
C LYS A 54 -1.31 0.86 -0.83
N ILE A 55 -2.11 0.28 0.08
CA ILE A 55 -1.98 0.48 1.53
C ILE A 55 -0.58 0.07 2.00
N ILE A 56 -0.16 -1.17 1.74
CA ILE A 56 1.13 -1.65 2.25
C ILE A 56 2.31 -0.91 1.59
N SER A 57 2.18 -0.45 0.34
CA SER A 57 3.21 0.33 -0.35
C SER A 57 3.42 1.69 0.28
N VAL A 58 2.37 2.36 0.76
CA VAL A 58 2.51 3.62 1.51
C VAL A 58 3.26 3.37 2.83
N GLY A 59 2.83 2.39 3.63
CA GLY A 59 3.50 2.08 4.90
C GLY A 59 4.97 1.68 4.74
N TRP A 60 5.26 0.89 3.70
CA TRP A 60 6.63 0.50 3.34
C TRP A 60 7.47 1.71 2.89
N SER A 61 6.94 2.55 1.99
CA SER A 61 7.66 3.69 1.43
C SER A 61 7.97 4.79 2.44
N ILE A 62 7.10 5.02 3.44
CA ILE A 62 7.41 5.90 4.58
C ILE A 62 8.69 5.42 5.27
N SER A 63 8.78 4.11 5.52
CA SER A 63 9.93 3.51 6.20
C SER A 63 11.20 3.55 5.34
N TYR A 64 11.04 3.40 4.03
CA TYR A 64 12.11 3.40 3.04
C TYR A 64 12.70 4.82 2.82
N TYR A 65 11.86 5.84 2.60
CA TYR A 65 12.34 7.19 2.27
C TYR A 65 12.80 8.02 3.47
N LEU A 66 12.32 7.73 4.68
CA LEU A 66 12.71 8.44 5.90
C LEU A 66 13.84 7.77 6.67
N GLU A 67 14.71 7.04 5.98
CA GLU A 67 15.89 6.44 6.59
C GLU A 67 16.71 7.51 7.33
N ASN A 68 16.99 7.28 8.62
CA ASN A 68 17.75 8.18 9.51
C ASN A 68 17.08 9.53 9.87
N VAL A 69 15.77 9.68 9.66
CA VAL A 69 15.02 10.89 10.07
C VAL A 69 14.38 10.71 11.46
N SER A 70 14.53 11.70 12.35
CA SER A 70 14.09 11.62 13.76
C SER A 70 12.58 11.38 13.93
N TYR A 71 11.75 11.92 13.05
CA TYR A 71 10.28 11.76 13.12
C TYR A 71 9.75 10.50 12.44
N LYS A 72 10.60 9.67 11.79
CA LYS A 72 10.21 8.44 11.09
C LYS A 72 9.28 7.57 11.93
N ASN A 73 9.72 7.23 13.15
CA ASN A 73 8.99 6.32 14.02
C ASN A 73 7.61 6.85 14.43
N GLN A 74 7.49 8.17 14.58
CA GLN A 74 6.20 8.80 14.90
C GLN A 74 5.26 8.72 13.70
N LEU A 75 5.74 9.07 12.50
CA LEU A 75 4.93 9.03 11.29
C LEU A 75 4.47 7.61 10.93
N VAL A 76 5.38 6.63 11.00
CA VAL A 76 5.08 5.21 10.76
C VAL A 76 4.01 4.72 11.73
N ARG A 77 4.09 5.08 13.01
CA ARG A 77 3.08 4.72 14.01
C ARG A 77 1.72 5.35 13.71
N LEU A 78 1.68 6.64 13.38
CA LEU A 78 0.44 7.33 13.04
C LEU A 78 -0.26 6.65 11.85
N TYR A 79 0.51 6.38 10.79
CA TYR A 79 -0.01 5.71 9.59
C TYR A 79 -0.58 4.31 9.92
N TRP A 80 0.20 3.43 10.57
CA TRP A 80 -0.24 2.07 10.84
C TRP A 80 -1.36 1.98 11.88
N ASN A 81 -1.45 2.92 12.83
CA ASN A 81 -2.58 3.00 13.75
C ASN A 81 -3.88 3.34 12.99
N ALA A 82 -3.84 4.30 12.06
CA ALA A 82 -4.99 4.63 11.24
C ALA A 82 -5.40 3.44 10.34
N VAL A 83 -4.43 2.73 9.74
CA VAL A 83 -4.69 1.49 8.99
C VAL A 83 -5.31 0.42 9.87
N TYR A 84 -4.85 0.26 11.11
CA TYR A 84 -5.42 -0.69 12.06
C TYR A 84 -6.89 -0.36 12.36
N GLU A 85 -7.21 0.89 12.71
CA GLU A 85 -8.59 1.34 12.99
C GLU A 85 -9.51 1.15 11.78
N PHE A 86 -9.03 1.49 10.59
CA PHE A 86 -9.72 1.25 9.32
C PHE A 86 -9.99 -0.24 9.10
N SER A 87 -8.99 -1.09 9.37
CA SER A 87 -9.10 -2.54 9.21
C SER A 87 -10.13 -3.14 10.16
N GLN A 88 -10.23 -2.65 11.40
CA GLN A 88 -11.28 -3.08 12.33
C GLN A 88 -12.68 -2.76 11.78
N SER A 89 -12.85 -1.60 11.15
CA SER A 89 -14.12 -1.18 10.55
C SER A 89 -14.53 -2.07 9.37
N ILE A 90 -13.57 -2.43 8.49
CA ILE A 90 -13.80 -3.38 7.39
C ILE A 90 -14.15 -4.76 7.92
N SER A 91 -13.40 -5.24 8.91
CA SER A 91 -13.56 -6.58 9.51
C SER A 91 -14.96 -6.75 10.09
N ALA A 92 -15.41 -5.77 10.89
CA ALA A 92 -16.75 -5.76 11.48
C ALA A 92 -17.85 -5.71 10.42
N THR A 93 -17.72 -4.84 9.42
CA THR A 93 -18.74 -4.70 8.36
C THR A 93 -18.84 -5.98 7.52
N THR A 94 -17.70 -6.58 7.17
CA THR A 94 -17.67 -7.79 6.34
C THR A 94 -18.20 -9.00 7.11
N GLY A 95 -17.89 -9.11 8.41
CA GLY A 95 -18.46 -10.14 9.28
C GLY A 95 -19.98 -10.09 9.33
N LEU A 96 -20.55 -8.88 9.47
CA LEU A 96 -22.00 -8.68 9.44
C LEU A 96 -22.63 -9.05 8.09
N MET A 97 -21.96 -8.77 6.97
CA MET A 97 -22.50 -8.99 5.62
C MET A 97 -22.38 -10.44 5.15
N THR A 98 -21.31 -11.13 5.51
CA THR A 98 -20.98 -12.47 5.00
C THR A 98 -21.22 -13.59 6.01
N GLY A 99 -21.40 -13.26 7.29
CA GLY A 99 -21.46 -14.24 8.38
C GLY A 99 -20.10 -14.87 8.72
N HIS A 100 -19.02 -14.39 8.10
CA HIS A 100 -17.66 -14.89 8.30
C HIS A 100 -16.78 -13.80 8.89
N ASP A 101 -16.12 -14.10 10.02
CA ASP A 101 -15.11 -13.21 10.56
C ASP A 101 -13.90 -13.16 9.63
N ILE A 102 -13.54 -11.94 9.22
CA ILE A 102 -12.34 -11.65 8.43
C ILE A 102 -11.50 -10.67 9.22
N ASP A 103 -10.23 -11.01 9.47
CA ASP A 103 -9.26 -10.07 10.02
C ASP A 103 -8.52 -9.36 8.88
N TYR A 104 -9.01 -8.19 8.50
CA TYR A 104 -8.41 -7.43 7.40
C TYR A 104 -6.99 -6.94 7.73
N PHE A 105 -6.69 -6.66 8.99
CA PHE A 105 -5.35 -6.19 9.38
C PHE A 105 -4.33 -7.32 9.26
N GLN A 106 -4.71 -8.54 9.65
CA GLN A 106 -3.89 -9.72 9.46
C GLN A 106 -3.62 -10.00 7.97
N ILE A 107 -4.61 -9.81 7.09
CA ILE A 107 -4.42 -9.91 5.63
C ILE A 107 -3.38 -8.91 5.13
N LEU A 108 -3.47 -7.63 5.54
CA LEU A 108 -2.50 -6.61 5.16
C LEU A 108 -1.08 -6.97 5.62
N LYS A 109 -0.95 -7.48 6.85
CA LYS A 109 0.33 -7.92 7.41
C LYS A 109 0.93 -9.09 6.63
N GLU A 110 0.14 -10.11 6.34
CA GLU A 110 0.57 -11.27 5.55
C GLU A 110 1.01 -10.88 4.14
N ARG A 111 0.29 -9.93 3.53
CA ARG A 111 0.64 -9.38 2.21
C ARG A 111 1.96 -8.61 2.27
N LEU A 112 2.15 -7.75 3.25
CA LEU A 112 3.42 -7.03 3.46
C LEU A 112 4.58 -8.00 3.67
N ASP A 113 4.43 -8.97 4.57
CA ASP A 113 5.47 -9.96 4.89
C ASP A 113 5.88 -10.76 3.65
N MET A 114 4.92 -11.15 2.82
CA MET A 114 5.18 -11.87 1.57
C MET A 114 5.97 -11.03 0.56
N TYR A 115 5.59 -9.76 0.34
CA TYR A 115 6.37 -8.87 -0.55
C TYR A 115 7.78 -8.60 -0.01
N LEU A 116 7.93 -8.37 1.31
CA LEU A 116 9.24 -8.22 1.94
C LEU A 116 10.11 -9.46 1.78
N ASN A 117 9.53 -10.65 1.97
CA ASN A 117 10.23 -11.92 1.74
C ASN A 117 10.65 -12.09 0.29
N ALA A 118 9.84 -11.67 -0.68
CA ALA A 118 10.19 -11.71 -2.09
C ALA A 118 11.34 -10.76 -2.44
N LEU A 119 11.32 -9.54 -1.88
CA LEU A 119 12.40 -8.56 -2.04
C LEU A 119 13.72 -9.09 -1.43
N ASN A 120 13.68 -9.66 -0.24
CA ASN A 120 14.85 -10.20 0.45
C ASN A 120 15.50 -11.39 -0.28
N LYS A 121 14.74 -12.13 -1.09
CA LYS A 121 15.28 -13.24 -1.91
C LYS A 121 16.03 -12.77 -3.16
N LYS A 122 15.95 -11.48 -3.50
CA LYS A 122 16.63 -10.88 -4.66
C LYS A 122 17.42 -9.64 -4.23
N PRO A 123 18.43 -9.78 -3.35
CA PRO A 123 19.18 -8.64 -2.82
C PRO A 123 19.93 -7.85 -3.90
N ASP A 124 20.28 -8.48 -5.02
CA ASP A 124 20.96 -7.84 -6.15
C ASP A 124 20.02 -6.97 -7.01
N THR A 125 18.73 -6.95 -6.69
CA THR A 125 17.74 -6.16 -7.43
C THR A 125 17.64 -4.76 -6.84
N HIS A 126 18.17 -3.77 -7.57
CA HIS A 126 18.11 -2.36 -7.18
C HIS A 126 16.72 -1.72 -7.37
N ASP A 127 15.82 -2.37 -8.09
CA ASP A 127 14.46 -1.87 -8.36
C ASP A 127 13.40 -2.82 -7.80
N PRO A 128 12.75 -2.49 -6.66
CA PRO A 128 11.69 -3.32 -6.08
C PRO A 128 10.55 -3.65 -7.05
N VAL A 129 10.29 -2.81 -8.05
CA VAL A 129 9.19 -2.97 -9.02
C VAL A 129 9.29 -4.31 -9.77
N VAL A 130 10.50 -4.76 -10.11
CA VAL A 130 10.70 -6.02 -10.86
C VAL A 130 10.37 -7.27 -10.04
N VAL A 131 10.20 -7.11 -8.73
CA VAL A 131 9.74 -8.16 -7.80
C VAL A 131 8.24 -8.01 -7.57
N ILE A 132 7.76 -6.80 -7.27
CA ILE A 132 6.37 -6.56 -6.84
C ILE A 132 5.35 -6.97 -7.92
N GLY A 133 5.56 -6.61 -9.18
CA GLY A 133 4.60 -6.93 -10.26
C GLY A 133 4.33 -8.42 -10.42
N PRO A 134 5.36 -9.28 -10.58
CA PRO A 134 5.19 -10.73 -10.65
C PRO A 134 4.56 -11.34 -9.40
N GLU A 135 4.93 -10.87 -8.20
CA GLU A 135 4.34 -11.35 -6.95
C GLU A 135 2.84 -10.99 -6.88
N PHE A 136 2.48 -9.76 -7.26
CA PHE A 136 1.09 -9.31 -7.37
C PHE A 136 0.26 -10.20 -8.32
N ALA A 137 0.78 -10.47 -9.51
CA ALA A 137 0.09 -11.32 -10.49
C ALA A 137 -0.11 -12.76 -10.00
N ARG A 138 0.86 -13.30 -9.25
CA ARG A 138 0.72 -14.62 -8.64
C ARG A 138 -0.43 -14.68 -7.63
N ILE A 139 -0.58 -13.67 -6.79
CA ILE A 139 -1.67 -13.60 -5.80
C ILE A 139 -3.01 -13.47 -6.49
N CYS A 140 -3.06 -12.73 -7.59
CA CYS A 140 -4.26 -12.60 -8.42
C CYS A 140 -4.63 -13.88 -9.18
N GLY A 141 -3.79 -14.92 -9.13
CA GLY A 141 -4.06 -16.26 -9.67
C GLY A 141 -3.39 -16.58 -11.00
N ASN A 142 -2.72 -15.61 -11.65
CA ASN A 142 -2.03 -15.84 -12.92
C ASN A 142 -0.74 -15.01 -13.04
N ILE A 143 0.40 -15.62 -12.68
CA ILE A 143 1.72 -14.97 -12.77
C ILE A 143 2.14 -14.62 -14.21
N ASN A 144 1.61 -15.32 -15.21
CA ASN A 144 1.98 -15.13 -16.61
C ASN A 144 1.13 -14.07 -17.31
N ASP A 145 0.10 -13.53 -16.64
CA ASP A 145 -0.70 -12.45 -17.19
C ASP A 145 0.06 -11.13 -17.11
N VAL A 146 0.58 -10.70 -18.26
CA VAL A 146 1.37 -9.47 -18.39
C VAL A 146 0.56 -8.24 -17.96
N PHE A 147 -0.75 -8.23 -18.18
CA PHE A 147 -1.60 -7.08 -17.80
C PHE A 147 -1.70 -6.92 -16.29
N THR A 148 -1.84 -8.01 -15.54
CA THR A 148 -1.85 -8.02 -14.08
C THR A 148 -0.49 -7.66 -13.52
N VAL A 149 0.60 -8.21 -14.07
CA VAL A 149 1.97 -7.83 -13.67
C VAL A 149 2.18 -6.33 -13.83
N MET A 150 1.84 -5.79 -15.00
CA MET A 150 2.03 -4.37 -15.28
C MET A 150 1.14 -3.47 -14.40
N THR A 151 -0.08 -3.92 -14.11
CA THR A 151 -1.01 -3.19 -13.25
C THR A 151 -0.52 -3.11 -11.81
N GLY A 152 -0.03 -4.22 -11.24
CA GLY A 152 0.61 -4.22 -9.91
C GLY A 152 1.86 -3.34 -9.87
N SER A 153 2.74 -3.46 -10.86
CA SER A 153 3.93 -2.62 -10.99
C SER A 153 3.59 -1.13 -11.05
N ARG A 154 2.57 -0.74 -11.84
CA ARG A 154 2.13 0.66 -11.96
C ARG A 154 1.61 1.18 -10.64
N MET A 155 0.76 0.42 -9.95
CA MET A 155 0.25 0.80 -8.64
C MET A 155 1.39 1.05 -7.65
N PHE A 156 2.33 0.11 -7.55
CA PHE A 156 3.47 0.24 -6.65
C PHE A 156 4.33 1.46 -6.98
N THR A 157 4.76 1.62 -8.24
CA THR A 157 5.60 2.74 -8.68
C THR A 157 4.93 4.09 -8.46
N ALA A 158 3.66 4.23 -8.83
CA ALA A 158 2.91 5.48 -8.64
C ALA A 158 2.78 5.81 -7.15
N THR A 159 2.47 4.81 -6.32
CA THR A 159 2.30 4.97 -4.88
C THR A 159 3.59 5.43 -4.21
N ILE A 160 4.70 4.73 -4.41
CA ILE A 160 5.97 5.11 -3.78
C ILE A 160 6.47 6.46 -4.30
N GLY A 161 6.21 6.77 -5.57
CA GLY A 161 6.51 8.08 -6.16
C GLY A 161 5.74 9.21 -5.47
N ALA A 162 4.43 9.04 -5.29
CA ALA A 162 3.59 10.02 -4.59
C ALA A 162 4.02 10.23 -3.14
N VAL A 163 4.32 9.16 -2.40
CA VAL A 163 4.82 9.25 -1.03
C VAL A 163 6.17 9.96 -0.98
N LYS A 164 7.09 9.65 -1.90
CA LYS A 164 8.37 10.34 -2.01
C LYS A 164 8.20 11.83 -2.22
N GLU A 165 7.35 12.24 -3.17
CA GLU A 165 7.08 13.66 -3.43
C GLU A 165 6.44 14.35 -2.23
N TYR A 166 5.51 13.68 -1.54
CA TYR A 166 4.86 14.23 -0.35
C TYR A 166 5.84 14.46 0.80
N LEU A 167 6.79 13.55 1.01
CA LEU A 167 7.77 13.59 2.09
C LEU A 167 8.96 14.51 1.81
N LYS A 168 9.09 15.06 0.59
CA LYS A 168 10.16 16.02 0.29
C LYS A 168 10.00 17.27 1.16
N PRO A 169 11.11 17.88 1.61
CA PRO A 169 11.07 19.18 2.26
C PRO A 169 10.40 20.19 1.33
N LYS A 170 9.35 20.86 1.80
CA LYS A 170 8.77 22.00 1.09
C LYS A 170 9.71 23.18 1.29
N THR A 171 10.52 23.48 0.26
CA THR A 171 11.36 24.69 0.16
C THR A 171 10.51 25.95 0.12
#